data_AF-A0A0D6LMC0-F1
#
_entry.id   AF-A0A0D6LMC0-F1
#
_cell.length_a   1.000
_cell.length_b   1.000
_cell.length_c   1.000
_cell.angle_alpha   90.00
_cell.angle_beta   90.00
_cell.angle_gamma   90.00
#
_symmetry.space_group_name_H-M   'P 1'
#
loop_
_entity.id
_entity.type
_entity.pdbx_description
1 polymer ?
#
loop_
_entity_poly.entity_id
_entity_poly.type
_entity_poly.pdbx_seq_one_letter_code
_entity_poly.pdbx_strand_id
1 'polypeptide(L)'
;MFEDCIARITEDVTRPLLELDLDPYEVSYILNALVWHVEGRNVKLSTRIRAEAVLDRISDELHNHYTYDLRMPNYAARLTRIMGVICSIEKDQYERAKLMELARVFKVFKFEMSEEGIFHY
;
A
#
# COMPACT_ATOMS: atom_id res chain seq x y z
N MET A 1 4.34 12.74 19.06
CA MET A 1 4.82 11.49 18.40
C MET A 1 3.66 10.69 17.78
N PHE A 2 2.71 10.18 18.56
CA PHE A 2 1.55 9.46 17.97
C PHE A 2 0.56 10.40 17.28
N GLU A 3 0.33 11.59 17.84
CA GLU A 3 -0.51 12.63 17.21
C GLU A 3 0.04 13.08 15.86
N ASP A 4 1.35 13.28 15.75
CA ASP A 4 2.02 13.66 14.49
C ASP A 4 1.87 12.58 13.41
N CYS A 5 1.92 11.30 13.82
CA CYS A 5 1.71 10.16 12.93
C CYS A 5 0.28 10.12 12.40
N ILE A 6 -0.71 10.31 13.28
CA ILE A 6 -2.13 10.35 12.88
C ILE A 6 -2.41 11.53 11.94
N ALA A 7 -1.86 12.71 12.24
CA ALA A 7 -2.00 13.89 11.39
C ALA A 7 -1.42 13.63 10.00
N ARG A 8 -0.23 13.03 9.92
CA ARG A 8 0.41 12.68 8.65
C ARG A 8 -0.39 11.67 7.84
N ILE A 9 -0.88 10.59 8.43
CA ILE A 9 -1.73 9.61 7.73
C ILE A 9 -3.00 10.28 7.20
N THR A 10 -3.57 11.20 7.99
CA THR A 10 -4.77 11.93 7.58
C THR A 10 -4.51 12.79 6.35
N GLU A 11 -3.41 13.54 6.32
CA GLU A 11 -3.06 14.44 5.22
C GLU A 11 -2.53 13.71 3.98
N ASP A 12 -1.63 12.74 4.15
CA ASP A 12 -0.90 12.10 3.04
C ASP A 12 -1.68 10.91 2.43
N VAL A 13 -2.66 10.35 3.16
CA VAL A 13 -3.40 9.16 2.73
C VAL A 13 -4.91 9.40 2.74
N THR A 14 -5.49 9.75 3.89
CA THR A 14 -6.95 9.83 4.01
C THR A 14 -7.56 10.91 3.12
N ARG A 15 -7.02 12.13 3.14
CA ARG A 15 -7.50 13.24 2.30
C ARG A 15 -7.39 12.92 0.79
N PRO A 16 -6.24 12.48 0.25
CA PRO A 16 -6.14 12.08 -1.15
C PRO A 16 -7.11 10.99 -1.58
N LEU A 17 -7.34 9.97 -0.74
CA LEU A 17 -8.30 8.91 -1.03
C LEU A 17 -9.73 9.45 -1.15
N LEU A 18 -10.12 10.37 -0.27
CA LEU A 18 -11.43 11.02 -0.33
C LEU A 18 -11.58 11.91 -1.56
N GLU A 19 -10.55 12.67 -1.92
CA GLU A 19 -10.55 13.54 -3.10
C GLU A 19 -10.50 12.78 -4.43
N LEU A 20 -9.99 11.55 -4.42
CA LEU A 20 -9.94 10.70 -5.61
C LEU A 20 -11.31 10.12 -5.94
N ASP A 21 -12.21 9.96 -4.97
CA ASP A 21 -13.51 9.30 -5.16
C ASP A 21 -13.34 7.99 -5.93
N LEU A 22 -12.65 7.04 -5.29
CA LEU A 22 -12.20 5.81 -5.93
C LEU A 22 -13.35 4.88 -6.28
N ASP A 23 -13.27 4.28 -7.44
CA ASP A 23 -14.15 3.17 -7.81
C ASP A 23 -13.64 1.83 -7.20
N PRO A 24 -14.47 0.77 -7.18
CA PRO A 24 -14.07 -0.52 -6.63
C PRO A 24 -12.88 -1.20 -7.33
N TYR A 25 -12.66 -0.96 -8.63
CA TYR A 25 -11.51 -1.49 -9.38
C TYR A 25 -10.22 -0.81 -8.93
N GLU A 26 -10.25 0.50 -8.71
CA GLU A 26 -9.10 1.24 -8.20
C GLU A 26 -8.75 0.86 -6.76
N VAL A 27 -9.76 0.69 -5.90
CA VAL A 27 -9.55 0.17 -4.53
C VAL A 27 -8.91 -1.22 -4.59
N SER A 28 -9.39 -2.09 -5.47
CA SER A 28 -8.84 -3.43 -5.67
C SER A 28 -7.39 -3.38 -6.16
N TYR A 29 -7.08 -2.47 -7.09
CA TYR A 29 -5.72 -2.24 -7.58
C TYR A 29 -4.79 -1.79 -6.45
N ILE A 30 -5.17 -0.77 -5.67
CA ILE A 30 -4.37 -0.25 -4.55
C ILE A 30 -4.08 -1.36 -3.53
N LEU A 31 -5.09 -2.14 -3.14
CA LEU A 31 -4.91 -3.22 -2.17
C LEU A 31 -3.97 -4.30 -2.70
N ASN A 32 -4.12 -4.71 -3.96
CA ASN A 32 -3.22 -5.70 -4.56
C ASN A 32 -1.79 -5.15 -4.71
N ALA A 33 -1.63 -3.89 -5.11
CA ALA A 33 -0.33 -3.25 -5.19
C ALA A 33 0.39 -3.30 -3.83
N LEU A 34 -0.29 -2.92 -2.74
CA LEU A 34 0.28 -2.93 -1.38
C LEU A 34 0.62 -4.33 -0.87
N VAL A 35 -0.19 -5.34 -1.20
CA VAL A 35 0.03 -6.74 -0.78
C VAL A 35 1.19 -7.37 -1.55
N TRP A 36 1.23 -7.16 -2.87
CA TRP A 36 2.22 -7.78 -3.76
C TRP A 36 3.49 -6.94 -3.91
N HIS A 37 3.57 -5.75 -3.32
CA HIS A 37 4.81 -5.03 -3.19
C HIS A 37 5.74 -5.69 -2.15
N VAL A 38 6.56 -6.63 -2.67
CA VAL A 38 7.50 -7.45 -1.90
C VAL A 38 8.96 -7.02 -2.07
N GLU A 39 9.21 -5.91 -2.78
CA GLU A 39 10.55 -5.36 -2.91
C GLU A 39 11.13 -5.02 -1.53
N GLY A 40 12.42 -5.29 -1.33
CA GLY A 40 13.08 -5.10 -0.03
C GLY A 40 12.66 -6.09 1.07
N ARG A 41 11.68 -6.98 0.83
CA ARG A 41 11.27 -8.01 1.79
C ARG A 41 12.10 -9.30 1.65
N ASN A 42 12.26 -10.01 2.76
CA ASN A 42 12.93 -11.31 2.80
C ASN A 42 11.99 -12.43 2.32
N VAL A 43 11.78 -12.51 1.02
CA VAL A 43 10.92 -13.50 0.36
C VAL A 43 11.71 -14.32 -0.66
N LYS A 44 11.26 -15.55 -0.93
CA LYS A 44 11.87 -16.42 -1.94
C LYS A 44 11.81 -15.77 -3.33
N LEU A 45 12.81 -16.05 -4.18
CA LEU A 45 12.83 -15.57 -5.56
C LEU A 45 11.56 -15.94 -6.35
N SER A 46 11.05 -17.16 -6.16
CA SER A 46 9.81 -17.60 -6.80
C SER A 46 8.59 -16.77 -6.37
N THR A 47 8.57 -16.24 -5.16
CA THR A 47 7.53 -15.32 -4.69
C THR A 47 7.66 -13.96 -5.35
N ARG A 48 8.87 -13.43 -5.53
CA ARG A 48 9.10 -12.16 -6.24
C ARG A 48 8.62 -12.20 -7.67
N ILE A 49 8.98 -13.26 -8.40
CA ILE A 49 8.54 -13.47 -9.80
C ILE A 49 7.02 -13.51 -9.89
N ARG A 50 6.36 -14.20 -8.95
CA ARG A 50 4.88 -14.25 -8.90
C ARG A 50 4.29 -12.89 -8.56
N ALA A 51 4.91 -12.14 -7.66
CA ALA A 51 4.46 -10.81 -7.28
C ALA A 51 4.53 -9.84 -8.47
N GLU A 52 5.66 -9.80 -9.20
CA GLU A 52 5.81 -9.02 -10.44
C GLU A 52 4.72 -9.39 -11.46
N ALA A 53 4.51 -10.69 -11.70
CA ALA A 53 3.47 -11.14 -12.62
C ALA A 53 2.04 -10.74 -12.19
N VAL A 54 1.77 -10.67 -10.88
CA VAL A 54 0.48 -10.18 -10.38
C VAL A 54 0.36 -8.67 -10.55
N LEU A 55 1.41 -7.91 -10.24
CA LEU A 55 1.45 -6.45 -10.40
C LEU A 55 1.25 -6.03 -11.86
N ASP A 56 1.87 -6.74 -12.82
CA ASP A 56 1.66 -6.52 -14.25
C ASP A 56 0.19 -6.78 -14.61
N ARG A 57 -0.37 -7.92 -14.18
CA ARG A 57 -1.74 -8.30 -14.51
C ARG A 57 -2.78 -7.33 -13.96
N ILE A 58 -2.65 -6.89 -12.70
CA ILE A 58 -3.60 -5.92 -12.14
C ILE A 58 -3.47 -4.54 -12.79
N SER A 59 -2.27 -4.19 -13.30
CA SER A 59 -2.07 -2.95 -14.05
C SER A 59 -2.77 -3.00 -15.39
N ASP A 60 -2.71 -4.13 -16.09
CA ASP A 60 -3.48 -4.38 -17.32
C ASP A 60 -4.99 -4.37 -17.05
N GLU A 61 -5.47 -4.98 -15.96
CA GLU A 61 -6.87 -4.96 -15.57
C GLU A 61 -7.37 -3.52 -15.31
N LEU A 62 -6.59 -2.71 -14.57
CA LEU A 62 -6.93 -1.31 -14.34
C LEU A 62 -6.89 -0.48 -15.63
N HIS A 63 -5.91 -0.72 -16.50
CA HIS A 63 -5.83 -0.10 -17.83
C HIS A 63 -7.09 -0.39 -18.66
N ASN A 64 -7.50 -1.66 -18.70
CA ASN A 64 -8.68 -2.09 -19.43
C ASN A 64 -9.96 -1.47 -18.85
N HIS A 65 -10.06 -1.37 -17.52
CA HIS A 65 -11.18 -0.71 -16.87
C HIS A 65 -11.31 0.76 -17.30
N TYR A 66 -10.20 1.51 -17.25
CA TYR A 66 -10.21 2.90 -17.68
C TYR A 66 -10.55 3.08 -19.17
N THR A 67 -10.00 2.22 -20.03
CA THR A 67 -10.11 2.40 -21.49
C THR A 67 -11.41 1.88 -22.07
N TYR A 68 -11.86 0.70 -21.65
CA TYR A 68 -13.01 0.03 -22.24
C TYR A 68 -14.30 0.27 -21.47
N ASP A 69 -14.27 0.20 -20.14
CA ASP A 69 -15.47 0.33 -19.31
C ASP A 69 -15.83 1.81 -19.13
N LEU A 70 -14.88 2.61 -18.64
CA LEU A 70 -15.09 4.04 -18.36
C LEU A 70 -14.89 4.94 -19.59
N ARG A 71 -14.26 4.42 -20.65
CA ARG A 71 -13.91 5.18 -21.87
C ARG A 71 -13.17 6.48 -21.57
N MET A 72 -12.26 6.41 -20.59
CA MET A 72 -11.45 7.53 -20.13
C MET A 72 -10.02 7.37 -20.68
N PRO A 73 -9.70 7.87 -21.88
CA PRO A 73 -8.36 7.68 -22.46
C PRO A 73 -7.26 8.46 -21.72
N ASN A 74 -7.60 9.52 -20.98
CA ASN A 74 -6.66 10.41 -20.30
C ASN A 74 -6.59 10.16 -18.79
N TYR A 75 -6.50 8.90 -18.38
CA TYR A 75 -6.49 8.49 -16.96
C TYR A 75 -5.12 8.64 -16.27
N ALA A 76 -4.06 9.00 -17.01
CA ALA A 76 -2.69 9.05 -16.49
C ALA A 76 -2.53 9.94 -15.24
N ALA A 77 -3.14 11.14 -15.24
CA ALA A 77 -3.08 12.04 -14.09
C ALA A 77 -3.76 11.44 -12.84
N ARG A 78 -4.85 10.70 -13.02
CA ARG A 78 -5.55 9.99 -11.95
C ARG A 78 -4.70 8.84 -11.41
N LEU A 79 -4.11 8.05 -12.29
CA LEU A 79 -3.18 6.98 -11.92
C LEU A 79 -1.95 7.51 -11.17
N THR A 80 -1.38 8.66 -11.57
CA THR A 80 -0.28 9.29 -10.83
C THR A 80 -0.68 9.64 -9.40
N ARG A 81 -1.88 10.17 -9.19
CA ARG A 81 -2.39 10.47 -7.83
C ARG A 81 -2.56 9.19 -7.01
N ILE A 82 -3.13 8.13 -7.61
CA ILE A 82 -3.26 6.81 -6.96
C ILE A 82 -1.88 6.27 -6.55
N MET A 83 -0.90 6.33 -7.46
CA MET A 83 0.46 5.89 -7.18
C MET A 83 1.11 6.69 -6.04
N GLY A 84 0.87 8.01 -5.99
CA GLY A 84 1.32 8.86 -4.89
C GLY A 84 0.77 8.44 -3.53
N VAL A 85 -0.50 8.01 -3.48
CA VAL A 85 -1.11 7.45 -2.25
C VAL A 85 -0.46 6.13 -1.85
N ILE A 86 -0.24 5.22 -2.81
CA ILE A 86 0.44 3.94 -2.54
C ILE A 86 1.83 4.18 -1.93
N CYS A 87 2.65 5.04 -2.55
CA CYS A 87 3.97 5.38 -2.01
C CYS A 87 3.91 5.99 -0.61
N SER A 88 2.91 6.82 -0.34
CA SER A 88 2.72 7.45 0.98
C SER A 88 2.37 6.42 2.05
N ILE A 89 1.50 5.46 1.73
CA ILE A 89 1.17 4.33 2.62
C ILE A 89 2.41 3.49 2.91
N GLU A 90 3.19 3.14 1.88
CA GLU A 90 4.38 2.30 2.05
C GLU A 90 5.44 2.96 2.92
N LYS A 91 5.67 4.26 2.71
CA LYS A 91 6.59 5.05 3.55
C LYS A 91 6.13 5.06 5.00
N ASP A 92 4.84 5.29 5.26
CA ASP A 92 4.30 5.30 6.62
C ASP A 92 4.42 3.92 7.29
N GLN A 93 4.09 2.85 6.56
CA GLN A 93 4.24 1.47 7.04
C GLN A 93 5.69 1.15 7.41
N TYR A 94 6.64 1.54 6.58
CA TYR A 94 8.07 1.35 6.83
C TYR A 94 8.55 2.09 8.09
N GLU A 95 8.14 3.34 8.28
CA GLU A 95 8.47 4.10 9.49
C GLU A 95 7.82 3.53 10.74
N ARG A 96 6.55 3.10 10.64
CA ARG A 96 5.81 2.48 11.75
C ARG A 96 6.39 1.13 12.14
N ALA A 97 6.85 0.32 11.19
CA ALA A 97 7.51 -0.94 11.48
C ALA A 97 8.77 -0.73 12.34
N LYS A 98 9.59 0.29 12.03
CA LYS A 98 10.76 0.65 12.84
C LYS A 98 10.38 1.08 14.26
N LEU A 99 9.35 1.91 14.38
CA LEU A 99 8.87 2.38 15.68
C LEU A 99 8.32 1.23 16.53
N MET A 100 7.55 0.32 15.92
CA MET A 100 7.00 -0.85 16.59
C MET A 100 8.11 -1.80 17.06
N GLU A 101 9.15 -2.01 16.25
CA GLU A 101 10.29 -2.82 16.67
C GLU A 101 11.02 -2.21 17.87
N LEU A 102 11.18 -0.89 17.89
CA LEU A 102 11.74 -0.18 19.04
C LEU A 102 10.86 -0.35 20.30
N ALA A 103 9.55 -0.14 20.16
CA ALA A 103 8.59 -0.31 21.25
C ALA A 103 8.58 -1.75 21.81
N ARG A 104 8.78 -2.75 20.94
CA ARG A 104 8.92 -4.17 21.31
C ARG A 104 10.17 -4.42 22.14
N VAL A 105 11.33 -3.92 21.69
CA VAL A 105 12.61 -4.07 22.41
C VAL A 105 12.56 -3.44 23.80
N PHE A 106 11.94 -2.26 23.91
CA PHE A 106 11.77 -1.55 25.19
C PHE A 106 10.57 -2.01 26.01
N LYS A 107 9.79 -2.99 25.51
CA LYS A 107 8.59 -3.53 26.17
C LYS A 107 7.58 -2.44 26.58
N VAL A 108 7.40 -1.43 25.73
CA VAL A 108 6.49 -0.29 25.97
C VAL A 108 5.04 -0.76 26.09
N PHE A 109 4.67 -1.79 25.32
CA PHE A 109 3.35 -2.40 25.33
C PHE A 109 3.43 -3.90 25.67
N LYS A 110 2.44 -4.41 26.38
CA LYS A 110 2.17 -5.85 26.52
C LYS A 110 0.93 -6.19 25.69
N PHE A 111 1.11 -6.53 24.43
CA PHE A 111 0.05 -7.11 23.62
C PHE A 111 0.57 -8.39 22.96
N GLU A 112 -0.25 -9.43 22.94
CA GLU A 112 -0.02 -10.64 22.16
C GLU A 112 -0.69 -10.42 20.81
N MET A 113 0.08 -10.49 19.73
CA MET A 113 -0.48 -10.45 18.38
C MET A 113 -1.13 -11.79 18.05
N SER A 114 -2.25 -11.74 17.34
CA SER A 114 -2.96 -12.95 16.91
C SER A 114 -2.18 -13.81 15.93
N GLU A 115 -1.24 -13.24 15.19
CA GLU A 115 -0.42 -13.96 14.22
C GLU A 115 1.07 -13.72 14.47
N GLU A 116 1.81 -14.82 14.62
CA GLU A 116 3.27 -14.83 14.56
C GLU A 116 3.71 -14.53 13.10
N GLY A 117 4.64 -13.60 12.90
CA GLY A 117 5.20 -13.32 11.57
C GLY A 117 4.74 -12.06 10.85
N ILE A 118 3.80 -11.28 11.39
CA ILE A 118 3.48 -9.96 10.83
C ILE A 118 4.72 -9.04 10.81
N PHE A 119 5.68 -9.27 11.71
CA PHE A 119 6.95 -8.52 11.79
C PHE A 119 8.19 -9.41 12.00
N HIS A 120 8.25 -10.61 11.43
CA HIS A 120 9.52 -11.33 11.36
C HIS A 120 10.29 -10.86 10.13
N TYR A 121 11.25 -9.95 10.33
CA TYR A 121 12.28 -9.58 9.35
C TYR A 121 13.54 -10.41 9.53
#